data_AF-A0A366WR94-F1
#
_entry.id   AF-A0A366WR94-F1
#
_cell.length_a   1.000
_cell.length_b   1.000
_cell.length_c   1.000
_cell.angle_alpha   90.00
_cell.angle_beta   90.00
_cell.angle_gamma   90.00
#
_symmetry.space_group_name_H-M   'P 1'
#
loop_
_entity.id
_entity.type
_entity.pdbx_description
1 polymer ?
#
loop_
_entity_poly.entity_id
_entity_poly.type
_entity_poly.pdbx_seq_one_letter_code
_entity_poly.pdbx_strand_id
1 'polypeptide(L)'
;MQTLWRFVWPAQDERRYARMLRSSPQFDPAFYIASNPRLRWLFRRAPERHYVLFGEALGLSPNPHFAPRAYLFHNPDLMARGVRPLQHYIEIGKQEARQVLVSPDQRGYDGPPLPPIGATDAPNPRAPVAVVVHLYYHEMWPEFATALRRQHFDFDLYVTLTGTKTDCAPVRQEIEATFPRAKVWALPNHGRDILPFVHLINAGLLTPYRAVCKLHSKKSPHLADGDAWRQTLLAGVLGDPDQTQVRLQTFLDQTQLGIWTADHQLYQGDIWWGPNQPRAETLLDRIGQRNWGANLAFPAGSIYWIKPALLTQIQALKLTAQDFEPEQALVDGTTAHAMERVLGCLAIATGLGIRETHQLDAELAPRPETQS
;
A
#
# COMPACT_ATOMS: atom_id res chain seq x y z
N MET A 1 -6.62 22.47 -16.64
CA MET A 1 -5.94 23.71 -17.09
C MET A 1 -5.50 24.63 -15.94
N GLN A 2 -6.24 24.76 -14.83
CA GLN A 2 -5.88 25.62 -13.69
C GLN A 2 -4.53 25.32 -13.02
N THR A 3 -4.16 24.04 -12.87
CA THR A 3 -2.89 23.62 -12.24
C THR A 3 -1.64 24.07 -13.02
N LEU A 4 -1.72 24.06 -14.35
CA LEU A 4 -0.63 24.53 -15.22
C LEU A 4 -0.49 26.06 -15.16
N TRP A 5 -1.60 26.78 -15.09
CA TRP A 5 -1.61 28.23 -14.91
C TRP A 5 -0.94 28.66 -13.60
N ARG A 6 -1.26 28.04 -12.45
CA ARG A 6 -0.58 28.33 -11.17
C ARG A 6 0.90 28.00 -11.20
N PHE A 7 1.31 26.96 -11.93
CA PHE A 7 2.71 26.58 -12.05
C PHE A 7 3.53 27.59 -12.89
N VAL A 8 2.92 28.15 -13.92
CA VAL A 8 3.55 29.18 -14.76
C VAL A 8 3.55 30.54 -14.06
N TRP A 9 2.46 30.89 -13.36
CA TRP A 9 2.30 32.19 -12.70
C TRP A 9 2.03 32.09 -11.18
N PRO A 10 3.02 31.65 -10.39
CA PRO A 10 2.91 31.59 -8.93
C PRO A 10 2.85 32.97 -8.27
N ALA A 11 2.20 33.04 -7.11
CA ALA A 11 2.13 34.24 -6.27
C ALA A 11 3.54 34.70 -5.83
N GLN A 12 3.66 35.96 -5.39
CA GLN A 12 4.97 36.55 -5.07
C GLN A 12 5.65 35.85 -3.89
N ASP A 13 4.88 35.48 -2.87
CA ASP A 13 5.31 34.73 -1.70
C ASP A 13 5.75 33.30 -2.09
N GLU A 14 4.98 32.62 -2.94
CA GLU A 14 5.32 31.29 -3.48
C GLU A 14 6.63 31.35 -4.29
N ARG A 15 6.83 32.40 -5.10
CA ARG A 15 8.08 32.62 -5.84
C ARG A 15 9.28 32.87 -4.93
N ARG A 16 9.08 33.61 -3.84
CA ARG A 16 10.12 33.86 -2.83
C ARG A 16 10.49 32.56 -2.12
N TYR A 17 9.48 31.78 -1.73
CA TYR A 17 9.69 30.50 -1.06
C TYR A 17 10.40 29.49 -1.97
N ALA A 18 9.99 29.36 -3.24
CA ALA A 18 10.67 28.48 -4.19
C ALA A 18 12.14 28.88 -4.41
N ARG A 19 12.46 30.19 -4.45
CA ARG A 19 13.85 30.67 -4.52
C ARG A 19 14.66 30.33 -3.28
N MET A 20 14.05 30.44 -2.10
CA MET A 20 14.67 30.02 -0.84
C MET A 20 14.97 28.51 -0.86
N LEU A 21 14.03 27.68 -1.29
CA LEU A 21 14.24 26.22 -1.37
C LEU A 21 15.33 25.85 -2.36
N ARG A 22 15.37 26.50 -3.53
CA ARG A 22 16.41 26.25 -4.54
C ARG A 22 17.84 26.47 -4.03
N SER A 23 18.02 27.37 -3.06
CA SER A 23 19.32 27.70 -2.46
C SER A 23 19.56 27.02 -1.12
N SER A 24 18.60 26.21 -0.64
CA SER A 24 18.66 25.56 0.67
C SER A 24 19.08 24.10 0.53
N PRO A 25 19.96 23.59 1.42
CA PRO A 25 20.26 22.15 1.48
C PRO A 25 19.07 21.31 1.98
N GLN A 26 17.93 21.94 2.29
CA GLN A 26 16.72 21.27 2.78
C GLN A 26 15.74 20.90 1.67
N PHE A 27 16.08 21.19 0.41
CA PHE A 27 15.35 20.67 -0.73
C PHE A 27 16.33 19.92 -1.62
N ASP A 28 16.12 18.61 -1.78
CA ASP A 28 16.91 17.77 -2.67
C ASP A 28 16.08 17.50 -3.93
N PRO A 29 16.41 18.15 -5.07
CA PRO A 29 15.67 17.99 -6.32
C PRO A 29 15.72 16.54 -6.85
N ALA A 30 16.84 15.84 -6.67
CA ALA A 30 17.02 14.49 -7.18
C ALA A 30 16.16 13.51 -6.38
N PHE A 31 16.23 13.59 -5.04
CA PHE A 31 15.36 12.83 -4.16
C PHE A 31 13.88 13.11 -4.42
N TYR A 32 13.51 14.40 -4.56
CA TYR A 32 12.11 14.78 -4.77
C TYR A 32 11.54 14.21 -6.07
N ILE A 33 12.31 14.23 -7.16
CA ILE A 33 11.89 13.64 -8.44
C ILE A 33 11.82 12.12 -8.34
N ALA A 34 12.81 11.48 -7.71
CA ALA A 34 12.85 10.02 -7.55
C ALA A 34 11.70 9.50 -6.68
N SER A 35 11.32 10.23 -5.64
CA SER A 35 10.21 9.88 -4.75
C SER A 35 8.83 10.15 -5.38
N ASN A 36 8.79 10.91 -6.48
CA ASN A 36 7.54 11.31 -7.14
C ASN A 36 7.58 11.02 -8.66
N PRO A 37 7.62 9.75 -9.06
CA PRO A 37 7.72 9.34 -10.47
C PRO A 37 6.57 9.84 -11.36
N ARG A 38 5.38 10.07 -10.80
CA ARG A 38 4.22 10.60 -11.51
C ARG A 38 4.33 12.07 -11.89
N LEU A 39 5.38 12.77 -11.46
CA LEU A 39 5.58 14.16 -11.83
C LEU A 39 5.73 14.31 -13.34
N ARG A 40 4.89 15.18 -13.91
CA ARG A 40 4.94 15.56 -15.31
C ARG A 40 6.27 16.24 -15.64
N TRP A 41 6.71 16.15 -16.89
CA TRP A 41 8.00 16.68 -17.35
C TRP A 41 8.22 18.16 -16.99
N LEU A 42 7.18 19.01 -17.09
CA LEU A 42 7.25 20.43 -16.69
C LEU A 42 7.57 20.60 -15.21
N PHE A 43 6.98 19.77 -14.35
CA PHE A 43 7.19 19.84 -12.90
C PHE A 43 8.58 19.34 -12.52
N ARG A 44 9.12 18.36 -13.26
CA ARG A 44 10.50 17.89 -13.09
C ARG A 44 11.56 18.95 -13.42
N ARG A 45 11.24 19.95 -14.25
CA ARG A 45 12.17 21.07 -14.57
C ARG A 45 12.28 22.12 -13.46
N ALA A 46 11.30 22.19 -12.56
CA ALA A 46 11.32 23.08 -11.41
C ALA A 46 10.65 22.39 -10.21
N PRO A 47 11.28 21.32 -9.67
CA PRO A 47 10.71 20.48 -8.62
C PRO A 47 10.41 21.26 -7.34
N GLU A 48 11.23 22.24 -6.99
CA GLU A 48 11.02 23.12 -5.83
C GLU A 48 9.74 23.95 -5.98
N ARG A 49 9.41 24.39 -7.21
CA ARG A 49 8.17 25.11 -7.47
C ARG A 49 6.97 24.18 -7.35
N HIS A 50 7.10 22.96 -7.84
CA HIS A 50 6.05 21.95 -7.68
C HIS A 50 5.79 21.67 -6.19
N TYR A 51 6.87 21.53 -5.42
CA TYR A 51 6.79 21.33 -3.97
C TYR A 51 6.04 22.47 -3.28
N VAL A 52 6.41 23.73 -3.54
CA VAL A 52 5.75 24.90 -2.92
C VAL A 52 4.27 24.99 -3.26
N LEU A 53 3.90 24.73 -4.51
CA LEU A 53 2.53 24.90 -4.97
C LEU A 53 1.61 23.75 -4.59
N PHE A 54 2.15 22.54 -4.52
CA PHE A 54 1.36 21.32 -4.38
C PHE A 54 1.99 20.33 -3.40
N GLY A 55 3.29 20.07 -3.53
CA GLY A 55 3.93 18.96 -2.84
C GLY A 55 3.90 19.04 -1.32
N GLU A 56 4.13 20.22 -0.74
CA GLU A 56 4.10 20.40 0.71
C GLU A 56 2.71 20.13 1.30
N ALA A 57 1.66 20.64 0.65
CA ALA A 57 0.27 20.40 1.04
C ALA A 57 -0.13 18.93 0.88
N LEU A 58 0.42 18.24 -0.13
CA LEU A 58 0.26 16.80 -0.32
C LEU A 58 1.08 15.97 0.69
N GLY A 59 1.95 16.60 1.47
CA GLY A 59 2.82 15.93 2.43
C GLY A 59 4.03 15.23 1.81
N LEU A 60 4.37 15.54 0.55
CA LEU A 60 5.53 14.95 -0.14
C LEU A 60 6.82 15.39 0.54
N SER A 61 7.76 14.48 0.72
CA SER A 61 9.03 14.79 1.39
C SER A 61 9.99 15.54 0.45
N PRO A 62 10.53 16.71 0.84
CA PRO A 62 11.50 17.47 0.03
C PRO A 62 12.93 16.87 0.04
N ASN A 63 13.24 16.02 1.02
CA ASN A 63 14.52 15.33 1.19
C ASN A 63 14.34 14.08 2.09
N PRO A 64 15.32 13.17 2.20
CA PRO A 64 15.23 11.97 3.05
C PRO A 64 15.08 12.22 4.55
N HIS A 65 15.36 13.43 5.01
CA HIS A 65 15.47 13.82 6.41
C HIS A 65 14.35 14.77 6.89
N PHE A 66 13.36 15.04 6.04
CA PHE A 66 12.21 15.88 6.38
C PHE A 66 10.92 15.36 5.74
N ALA A 67 9.87 15.13 6.52
CA ALA A 67 8.52 14.88 6.02
C ALA A 67 7.55 15.92 6.60
N PRO A 68 6.84 16.71 5.76
CA PRO A 68 5.96 17.77 6.25
C PRO A 68 4.89 17.30 7.23
N ARG A 69 4.29 16.13 6.99
CA ARG A 69 3.25 15.57 7.86
C ARG A 69 3.79 15.07 9.19
N ALA A 70 4.95 14.41 9.19
CA ALA A 70 5.61 14.01 10.43
C ALA A 70 6.02 15.24 11.26
N TYR A 71 6.51 16.30 10.59
CA TYR A 71 6.86 17.55 11.27
C TYR A 71 5.66 18.18 11.96
N LEU A 72 4.51 18.28 11.29
CA LEU A 72 3.29 18.82 11.90
C LEU A 72 2.72 17.92 13.01
N PHE A 73 2.85 16.60 12.86
CA PHE A 73 2.43 15.63 13.88
C PHE A 73 3.19 15.83 15.19
N HIS A 74 4.52 16.01 15.12
CA HIS A 74 5.36 16.24 16.31
C HIS A 74 5.27 17.65 16.87
N ASN A 75 4.78 18.61 16.09
CA ASN A 75 4.71 20.02 16.45
C ASN A 75 3.27 20.54 16.29
N PRO A 76 2.33 20.07 17.15
CA PRO A 76 0.90 20.36 16.99
C PRO A 76 0.56 21.86 17.13
N ASP A 77 1.43 22.65 17.78
CA ASP A 77 1.33 24.11 17.86
C ASP A 77 1.39 24.78 16.47
N LEU A 78 2.05 24.13 15.51
CA LEU A 78 2.18 24.61 14.14
C LEU A 78 0.97 24.27 13.27
N MET A 79 0.32 23.13 13.55
CA MET A 79 -0.83 22.66 12.77
C MET A 79 -2.00 23.64 12.83
N ALA A 80 -2.30 24.21 14.00
CA ALA A 80 -3.36 25.19 14.19
C ALA A 80 -3.11 26.53 13.49
N ARG A 81 -1.85 26.83 13.16
CA ARG A 81 -1.43 28.11 12.57
C ARG A 81 -1.34 28.09 11.04
N GLY A 82 -1.55 26.93 10.41
CA GLY A 82 -1.48 26.76 8.96
C GLY A 82 -0.12 27.14 8.37
N VAL A 83 0.96 26.97 9.15
CA VAL A 83 2.32 27.33 8.70
C VAL A 83 2.82 26.36 7.63
N ARG A 84 3.72 26.84 6.76
CA ARG A 84 4.45 26.01 5.80
C ARG A 84 5.53 25.22 6.56
N PRO A 85 5.42 23.87 6.68
CA PRO A 85 6.29 23.07 7.53
C PRO A 85 7.79 23.23 7.25
N LEU A 86 8.20 23.12 5.98
CA LEU A 86 9.61 23.19 5.63
C LEU A 86 10.17 24.61 5.77
N GLN A 87 9.36 25.64 5.47
CA GLN A 87 9.73 27.04 5.73
C GLN A 87 9.97 27.27 7.22
N HIS A 88 9.01 26.86 8.07
CA HIS A 88 9.15 27.00 9.53
C HIS A 88 10.40 26.29 10.04
N TYR A 89 10.66 25.07 9.56
CA TYR A 89 11.85 24.33 9.96
C TYR A 89 13.15 25.03 9.57
N ILE A 90 13.23 25.55 8.34
CA ILE A 90 14.41 26.29 7.84
C ILE A 90 14.66 27.56 8.65
N GLU A 91 13.61 28.33 8.95
CA GLU A 91 13.72 29.65 9.56
C GLU A 91 13.90 29.57 11.09
N ILE A 92 13.20 28.66 11.75
CA ILE A 92 13.05 28.63 13.22
C ILE A 92 13.29 27.23 13.78
N GLY A 93 12.63 26.22 13.20
CA GLY A 93 12.54 24.89 13.82
C GLY A 93 13.87 24.18 14.01
N LYS A 94 14.89 24.44 13.17
CA LYS A 94 16.25 23.94 13.39
C LYS A 94 16.89 24.46 14.68
N GLN A 95 16.71 25.75 14.97
CA GLN A 95 17.29 26.39 16.16
C GLN A 95 16.57 25.93 17.42
N GLU A 96 15.27 25.67 17.32
CA GLU A 96 14.44 25.12 18.38
C GLU A 96 14.62 23.60 18.59
N ALA A 97 15.53 22.94 17.84
CA ALA A 97 15.72 21.49 17.86
C ALA A 97 14.41 20.70 17.64
N ARG A 98 13.50 21.23 16.81
CA ARG A 98 12.20 20.62 16.51
C ARG A 98 12.39 19.29 15.79
N GLN A 99 11.64 18.28 16.21
CA GLN A 99 11.67 16.95 15.60
C GLN A 99 11.09 16.98 14.18
N VAL A 100 11.83 16.42 13.22
CA VAL A 100 11.54 16.49 11.77
C VAL A 100 11.14 15.19 11.10
N LEU A 101 11.72 14.09 11.55
CA LEU A 101 11.44 12.75 11.08
C LEU A 101 11.55 11.74 12.21
N VAL A 102 10.94 10.59 11.98
CA VAL A 102 11.33 9.32 12.60
C VAL A 102 12.64 8.91 11.96
N SER A 103 13.65 8.55 12.76
CA SER A 103 14.84 7.92 12.17
C SER A 103 14.39 6.71 11.35
N PRO A 104 14.89 6.49 10.13
CA PRO A 104 14.57 5.28 9.39
C PRO A 104 14.79 3.99 10.21
N ASP A 105 15.69 4.04 11.18
CA ASP A 105 16.02 2.96 12.11
C ASP A 105 15.12 2.88 13.35
N GLN A 106 14.31 3.90 13.63
CA GLN A 106 13.28 3.89 14.68
C GLN A 106 12.10 3.02 14.22
N ARG A 107 12.36 1.72 14.22
CA ARG A 107 11.32 0.69 14.27
C ARG A 107 10.90 0.48 15.72
N GLY A 108 9.68 0.02 15.90
CA GLY A 108 9.22 -0.29 17.23
C GLY A 108 7.71 -0.24 17.32
N TYR A 109 7.20 -0.99 18.28
CA TYR A 109 5.80 -1.04 18.59
C TYR A 109 5.61 -1.01 20.11
N ASP A 110 4.98 0.05 20.59
CA ASP A 110 4.66 0.31 22.00
C ASP A 110 3.16 0.18 22.30
N GLY A 111 2.36 -0.14 21.28
CA GLY A 111 0.92 -0.36 21.42
C GLY A 111 0.54 -1.73 22.01
N PRO A 112 -0.77 -2.02 22.13
CA PRO A 112 -1.25 -3.28 22.68
C PRO A 112 -0.81 -4.50 21.84
N PRO A 113 -0.48 -5.65 22.45
CA PRO A 113 -0.04 -6.82 21.69
C PRO A 113 -1.07 -7.21 20.63
N LEU A 114 -0.58 -7.66 19.46
CA LEU A 114 -1.45 -8.18 18.41
C LEU A 114 -2.32 -9.32 18.95
N PRO A 115 -3.60 -9.41 18.54
CA PRO A 115 -4.48 -10.45 19.04
C PRO A 115 -3.90 -11.83 18.71
N PRO A 116 -3.84 -12.77 19.68
CA PRO A 116 -3.35 -14.10 19.41
C PRO A 116 -4.27 -14.79 18.39
N ILE A 117 -3.66 -15.51 17.46
CA ILE A 117 -4.36 -16.42 16.54
C ILE A 117 -3.96 -17.82 16.96
N GLY A 118 -4.86 -18.50 17.67
CA GLY A 118 -4.55 -19.72 18.41
C GLY A 118 -5.09 -20.98 17.77
N ALA A 119 -5.01 -22.10 18.50
CA ALA A 119 -5.50 -23.40 18.02
C ALA A 119 -7.00 -23.41 17.68
N THR A 120 -7.82 -22.58 18.35
CA THR A 120 -9.25 -22.41 18.03
C THR A 120 -9.47 -21.69 16.70
N ASP A 121 -8.48 -20.92 16.25
CA ASP A 121 -8.51 -20.21 14.97
C ASP A 121 -7.89 -21.03 13.84
N ALA A 122 -7.46 -22.28 14.11
CA ALA A 122 -6.79 -23.12 13.14
C ALA A 122 -7.50 -23.12 11.77
N PRO A 123 -6.73 -23.15 10.67
CA PRO A 123 -7.32 -23.24 9.35
C PRO A 123 -8.25 -24.46 9.26
N ASN A 124 -9.48 -24.24 8.83
CA ASN A 124 -10.43 -25.30 8.49
C ASN A 124 -11.10 -24.91 7.17
N PRO A 125 -10.36 -25.03 6.04
CA PRO A 125 -10.79 -24.49 4.77
C PRO A 125 -12.07 -25.18 4.29
N ARG A 126 -13.11 -24.41 3.99
CA ARG A 126 -14.36 -24.89 3.39
C ARG A 126 -14.49 -24.55 1.91
N ALA A 127 -13.57 -23.73 1.43
CA ALA A 127 -13.45 -23.29 0.06
C ALA A 127 -11.99 -23.44 -0.41
N PRO A 128 -11.75 -23.55 -1.72
CA PRO A 128 -10.39 -23.63 -2.26
C PRO A 128 -9.62 -22.31 -2.10
N VAL A 129 -10.30 -21.19 -1.85
CA VAL A 129 -9.71 -19.86 -1.75
C VAL A 129 -10.17 -19.11 -0.50
N ALA A 130 -9.36 -18.15 -0.07
CA ALA A 130 -9.73 -17.22 0.99
C ALA A 130 -9.79 -15.78 0.48
N VAL A 131 -10.64 -14.98 1.09
CA VAL A 131 -10.64 -13.53 0.95
C VAL A 131 -10.24 -12.90 2.29
N VAL A 132 -9.25 -12.02 2.25
CA VAL A 132 -8.76 -11.25 3.38
C VAL A 132 -9.11 -9.79 3.16
N VAL A 133 -9.90 -9.20 4.05
CA VAL A 133 -10.27 -7.78 4.00
C VAL A 133 -9.65 -7.05 5.18
N HIS A 134 -8.83 -6.03 4.90
CA HIS A 134 -8.38 -5.10 5.92
C HIS A 134 -9.23 -3.82 5.89
N LEU A 135 -9.95 -3.53 6.98
CA LEU A 135 -10.77 -2.35 7.16
C LEU A 135 -10.09 -1.38 8.14
N TYR A 136 -9.39 -0.40 7.59
CA TYR A 136 -9.03 0.84 8.28
C TYR A 136 -10.23 1.79 8.40
N TYR A 137 -11.04 1.91 7.33
CA TYR A 137 -12.29 2.69 7.30
C TYR A 137 -13.48 1.74 7.43
N HIS A 138 -14.04 1.62 8.63
CA HIS A 138 -15.11 0.67 8.94
C HIS A 138 -16.39 0.94 8.15
N GLU A 139 -16.69 2.20 7.88
CA GLU A 139 -17.84 2.67 7.12
C GLU A 139 -17.86 2.18 5.65
N MET A 140 -16.75 1.62 5.15
CA MET A 140 -16.69 1.04 3.81
C MET A 140 -17.21 -0.40 3.74
N TRP A 141 -17.44 -1.06 4.87
CA TRP A 141 -17.85 -2.46 4.90
C TRP A 141 -19.04 -2.79 3.96
N PRO A 142 -20.11 -1.97 3.87
CA PRO A 142 -21.23 -2.25 2.96
C PRO A 142 -20.83 -2.42 1.49
N GLU A 143 -19.83 -1.68 1.01
CA GLU A 143 -19.30 -1.80 -0.35
C GLU A 143 -18.62 -3.16 -0.56
N PHE A 144 -17.74 -3.56 0.37
CA PHE A 144 -17.06 -4.85 0.32
C PHE A 144 -18.04 -6.02 0.46
N ALA A 145 -18.99 -5.93 1.40
CA ALA A 145 -20.01 -6.95 1.59
C ALA A 145 -20.85 -7.16 0.31
N THR A 146 -21.20 -6.07 -0.38
CA THR A 146 -21.92 -6.12 -1.65
C THR A 146 -21.09 -6.78 -2.75
N ALA A 147 -19.83 -6.40 -2.91
CA ALA A 147 -18.93 -7.00 -3.90
C ALA A 147 -18.72 -8.50 -3.65
N LEU A 148 -18.57 -8.90 -2.39
CA LEU A 148 -18.34 -10.29 -1.98
C LEU A 148 -19.57 -11.18 -2.18
N ARG A 149 -20.77 -10.72 -1.76
CA ARG A 149 -22.01 -11.52 -1.89
C ARG A 149 -22.39 -11.81 -3.34
N ARG A 150 -21.96 -10.96 -4.28
CA ARG A 150 -22.28 -11.12 -5.70
C ARG A 150 -21.45 -12.20 -6.38
N GLN A 151 -20.33 -12.64 -5.80
CA GLN A 151 -19.42 -13.57 -6.46
C GLN A 151 -20.01 -14.98 -6.57
N HIS A 152 -19.72 -15.67 -7.67
CA HIS A 152 -20.22 -17.01 -7.96
C HIS A 152 -19.24 -18.15 -7.58
N PHE A 153 -18.27 -17.86 -6.70
CA PHE A 153 -17.34 -18.85 -6.17
C PHE A 153 -17.35 -18.86 -4.65
N ASP A 154 -17.12 -20.03 -4.06
CA ASP A 154 -16.99 -20.18 -2.61
C ASP A 154 -15.66 -19.63 -2.11
N PHE A 155 -15.68 -18.99 -0.95
CA PHE A 155 -14.49 -18.50 -0.25
C PHE A 155 -14.68 -18.54 1.26
N ASP A 156 -13.57 -18.65 2.00
CA ASP A 156 -13.54 -18.35 3.43
C ASP A 156 -13.13 -16.89 3.64
N LEU A 157 -13.78 -16.20 4.59
CA LEU A 157 -13.59 -14.77 4.82
C LEU A 157 -12.81 -14.51 6.12
N TYR A 158 -11.73 -13.76 5.99
CA TYR A 158 -10.92 -13.25 7.09
C TYR A 158 -10.98 -11.72 7.06
N VAL A 159 -11.36 -11.09 8.17
CA VAL A 159 -11.45 -9.63 8.28
C VAL A 159 -10.56 -9.13 9.41
N THR A 160 -9.77 -8.11 9.10
CA THR A 160 -8.98 -7.37 10.10
C THR A 160 -9.48 -5.94 10.16
N LEU A 161 -9.71 -5.44 11.36
CA LEU A 161 -10.27 -4.13 11.64
C LEU A 161 -9.22 -3.29 12.36
N THR A 162 -9.00 -2.05 11.95
CA THR A 162 -8.13 -1.13 12.70
C THR A 162 -8.89 -0.49 13.85
N GLY A 163 -8.42 -0.64 15.09
CA GLY A 163 -9.02 -0.01 16.27
C GLY A 163 -9.02 -0.92 17.50
N THR A 164 -9.64 -0.44 18.59
CA THR A 164 -9.84 -1.29 19.77
C THR A 164 -10.98 -2.28 19.54
N LYS A 165 -11.08 -3.31 20.39
CA LYS A 165 -12.23 -4.25 20.35
C LYS A 165 -13.57 -3.53 20.49
N THR A 166 -13.63 -2.48 21.29
CA THR A 166 -14.84 -1.69 21.51
C THR A 166 -15.20 -0.90 20.27
N ASP A 167 -14.23 -0.19 19.66
CA ASP A 167 -14.48 0.61 18.45
C ASP A 167 -14.91 -0.27 17.27
N CYS A 168 -14.36 -1.48 17.19
CA CYS A 168 -14.63 -2.44 16.14
C CYS A 168 -15.93 -3.23 16.33
N ALA A 169 -16.56 -3.18 17.51
CA ALA A 169 -17.70 -4.03 17.83
C ALA A 169 -18.91 -3.84 16.89
N PRO A 170 -19.30 -2.60 16.50
CA PRO A 170 -20.44 -2.41 15.59
C PRO A 170 -20.22 -3.02 14.20
N VAL A 171 -19.07 -2.72 13.57
CA VAL A 171 -18.76 -3.27 12.23
C VAL A 171 -18.53 -4.78 12.28
N ARG A 172 -17.96 -5.30 13.38
CA ARG A 172 -17.82 -6.75 13.59
C ARG A 172 -19.18 -7.44 13.61
N GLN A 173 -20.15 -6.89 14.34
CA GLN A 173 -21.50 -7.44 14.39
C GLN A 173 -22.16 -7.46 13.00
N GLU A 174 -21.96 -6.41 12.20
CA GLU A 174 -22.47 -6.36 10.82
C GLU A 174 -21.80 -7.40 9.90
N ILE A 175 -20.49 -7.59 10.04
CA ILE A 175 -19.73 -8.61 9.32
C ILE A 175 -20.24 -10.01 9.69
N GLU A 176 -20.36 -10.32 10.98
CA GLU A 176 -20.80 -11.63 11.48
C GLU A 176 -22.27 -11.89 11.14
N ALA A 177 -23.13 -10.87 11.12
CA ALA A 177 -24.51 -10.99 10.65
C ALA A 177 -24.58 -11.31 9.15
N THR A 178 -23.68 -10.72 8.36
CA THR A 178 -23.64 -10.93 6.90
C THR A 178 -22.97 -12.24 6.51
N PHE A 179 -21.85 -12.54 7.14
CA PHE A 179 -21.00 -13.70 6.91
C PHE A 179 -20.76 -14.41 8.25
N PRO A 180 -21.69 -15.26 8.71
CA PRO A 180 -21.61 -15.90 10.04
C PRO A 180 -20.38 -16.76 10.31
N ARG A 181 -19.64 -17.12 9.25
CA ARG A 181 -18.41 -17.91 9.32
C ARG A 181 -17.15 -17.06 9.17
N ALA A 182 -17.27 -15.75 8.98
CA ALA A 182 -16.12 -14.86 8.87
C ALA A 182 -15.33 -14.87 10.18
N LYS A 183 -14.01 -14.91 10.09
CA LYS A 183 -13.14 -14.72 11.24
C LYS A 183 -12.70 -13.25 11.29
N VAL A 184 -12.93 -12.58 12.42
CA VAL A 184 -12.76 -11.13 12.55
C VAL A 184 -11.85 -10.78 13.72
N TRP A 185 -10.82 -9.98 13.46
CA TRP A 185 -9.89 -9.48 14.49
C TRP A 185 -9.79 -7.96 14.49
N ALA A 186 -9.76 -7.37 15.68
CA ALA A 186 -9.39 -5.97 15.89
C ALA A 186 -7.88 -5.89 16.12
N LEU A 187 -7.19 -5.06 15.34
CA LEU A 187 -5.76 -4.83 15.38
C LEU A 187 -5.45 -3.34 15.59
N PRO A 188 -4.33 -3.02 16.24
CA PRO A 188 -3.86 -1.64 16.35
C PRO A 188 -3.61 -1.02 14.96
N ASN A 189 -3.70 0.32 14.88
CA ASN A 189 -3.25 1.06 13.70
C ASN A 189 -1.71 1.06 13.66
N HIS A 190 -1.12 0.01 13.07
CA HIS A 190 0.31 -0.14 12.95
C HIS A 190 0.68 -0.98 11.73
N GLY A 191 1.64 -0.52 10.93
CA GLY A 191 2.10 -1.23 9.73
C GLY A 191 1.06 -1.29 8.61
N ARG A 192 0.07 -0.37 8.61
CA ARG A 192 -1.01 -0.25 7.63
C ARG A 192 -1.74 -1.57 7.40
N ASP A 193 -2.08 -1.89 6.16
CA ASP A 193 -2.69 -3.16 5.77
C ASP A 193 -1.68 -4.31 5.59
N ILE A 194 -0.38 -4.03 5.75
CA ILE A 194 0.68 -5.01 5.54
C ILE A 194 0.89 -5.84 6.81
N LEU A 195 1.05 -5.20 7.97
CA LEU A 195 1.26 -5.93 9.23
C LEU A 195 0.08 -6.86 9.58
N PRO A 196 -1.20 -6.43 9.50
CA PRO A 196 -2.33 -7.32 9.72
C PRO A 196 -2.33 -8.53 8.79
N PHE A 197 -1.97 -8.34 7.52
CA PHE A 197 -1.87 -9.44 6.56
C PHE A 197 -0.73 -10.41 6.90
N VAL A 198 0.46 -9.87 7.21
CA VAL A 198 1.61 -10.63 7.68
C VAL A 198 1.28 -11.41 8.96
N HIS A 199 0.51 -10.83 9.88
CA HIS A 199 0.08 -11.49 11.12
C HIS A 199 -0.76 -12.74 10.83
N LEU A 200 -1.71 -12.66 9.88
CA LEU A 200 -2.49 -13.83 9.44
C LEU A 200 -1.61 -14.88 8.73
N ILE A 201 -0.65 -14.45 7.91
CA ILE A 201 0.31 -15.34 7.23
C ILE A 201 1.18 -16.08 8.25
N ASN A 202 1.74 -15.36 9.22
CA ASN A 202 2.62 -15.92 10.25
C ASN A 202 1.89 -16.93 11.13
N ALA A 203 0.60 -16.72 11.37
CA ALA A 203 -0.26 -17.68 12.06
C ALA A 203 -0.60 -18.93 11.22
N GLY A 204 -0.20 -18.97 9.95
CA GLY A 204 -0.45 -20.09 9.04
C GLY A 204 -1.89 -20.19 8.53
N LEU A 205 -2.75 -19.21 8.83
CA LEU A 205 -4.18 -19.22 8.48
C LEU A 205 -4.43 -19.37 6.99
N LEU A 206 -3.54 -18.79 6.19
CA LEU A 206 -3.72 -18.65 4.75
C LEU A 206 -3.06 -19.76 3.93
N THR A 207 -2.23 -20.59 4.58
CA THR A 207 -1.44 -21.65 3.93
C THR A 207 -2.27 -22.70 3.19
N PRO A 208 -3.43 -23.16 3.69
CA PRO A 208 -4.16 -24.26 3.05
C PRO A 208 -4.92 -23.89 1.78
N TYR A 209 -5.07 -22.60 1.48
CA TYR A 209 -5.84 -22.15 0.32
C TYR A 209 -5.02 -22.22 -0.95
N ARG A 210 -5.64 -22.49 -2.11
CA ARG A 210 -4.95 -22.45 -3.41
C ARG A 210 -4.59 -21.03 -3.85
N ALA A 211 -5.35 -20.05 -3.40
CA ALA A 211 -5.08 -18.62 -3.58
C ALA A 211 -5.79 -17.79 -2.50
N VAL A 212 -5.29 -16.58 -2.27
CA VAL A 212 -5.88 -15.61 -1.35
C VAL A 212 -6.13 -14.30 -2.07
N CYS A 213 -7.35 -13.77 -1.99
CA CYS A 213 -7.66 -12.41 -2.41
C CYS A 213 -7.43 -11.46 -1.24
N LYS A 214 -6.52 -10.51 -1.38
CA LYS A 214 -6.25 -9.47 -0.38
C LYS A 214 -6.94 -8.17 -0.80
N LEU A 215 -7.74 -7.61 0.09
CA LEU A 215 -8.47 -6.36 -0.10
C LEU A 215 -8.13 -5.37 1.04
N HIS A 216 -8.19 -4.07 0.75
CA HIS A 216 -7.96 -3.01 1.74
C HIS A 216 -8.91 -1.84 1.52
N SER A 217 -9.56 -1.37 2.59
CA SER A 217 -10.28 -0.09 2.63
C SER A 217 -9.32 1.09 2.53
N LYS A 218 -8.95 1.51 1.32
CA LYS A 218 -8.18 2.75 1.11
C LYS A 218 -9.13 3.92 0.80
N LYS A 219 -8.96 5.06 1.50
CA LYS A 219 -9.49 6.37 1.09
C LYS A 219 -8.36 7.21 0.53
N SER A 220 -8.63 7.95 -0.54
CA SER A 220 -7.75 9.02 -1.01
C SER A 220 -8.40 10.38 -0.73
N PRO A 221 -8.30 10.94 0.49
CA PRO A 221 -9.00 12.17 0.88
C PRO A 221 -8.58 13.43 0.10
N HIS A 222 -7.52 13.36 -0.71
CA HIS A 222 -7.00 14.49 -1.50
C HIS A 222 -7.25 14.38 -3.00
N LEU A 223 -7.89 13.31 -3.46
CA LEU A 223 -8.35 13.18 -4.83
C LEU A 223 -9.87 13.35 -4.83
N ALA A 224 -10.39 14.24 -5.68
CA ALA A 224 -11.83 14.39 -5.87
C ALA A 224 -12.52 13.07 -6.32
N ASP A 225 -11.74 12.06 -6.69
CA ASP A 225 -12.15 10.77 -7.26
C ASP A 225 -11.59 9.56 -6.46
N GLY A 226 -11.26 9.76 -5.18
CA GLY A 226 -10.62 8.73 -4.35
C GLY A 226 -11.44 7.45 -4.17
N ASP A 227 -12.77 7.56 -4.23
CA ASP A 227 -13.68 6.41 -4.21
C ASP A 227 -13.66 5.65 -5.55
N ALA A 228 -13.63 6.35 -6.69
CA ALA A 228 -13.55 5.70 -8.00
C ALA A 228 -12.25 4.91 -8.18
N TRP A 229 -11.13 5.41 -7.63
CA TRP A 229 -9.88 4.64 -7.64
C TRP A 229 -10.00 3.31 -6.89
N ARG A 230 -10.53 3.32 -5.65
CA ARG A 230 -10.76 2.09 -4.88
C ARG A 230 -11.71 1.15 -5.62
N GLN A 231 -12.80 1.68 -6.16
CA GLN A 231 -13.78 0.89 -6.91
C GLN A 231 -13.15 0.26 -8.15
N THR A 232 -12.24 0.97 -8.84
CA THR A 232 -11.48 0.42 -9.97
C THR A 232 -10.57 -0.72 -9.54
N LEU A 233 -9.84 -0.57 -8.43
CA LEU A 233 -9.00 -1.65 -7.88
C LEU A 233 -9.83 -2.88 -7.49
N LEU A 234 -10.94 -2.65 -6.78
CA LEU A 234 -11.83 -3.72 -6.34
C LEU A 234 -12.46 -4.43 -7.54
N ALA A 235 -12.98 -3.69 -8.52
CA ALA A 235 -13.57 -4.25 -9.73
C ALA A 235 -12.55 -5.03 -10.58
N GLY A 236 -11.26 -4.67 -10.50
CA GLY A 236 -10.21 -5.42 -11.19
C GLY A 236 -10.01 -6.84 -10.67
N VAL A 237 -10.28 -7.11 -9.39
CA VAL A 237 -10.05 -8.42 -8.75
C VAL A 237 -11.32 -9.12 -8.26
N LEU A 238 -12.43 -8.37 -8.13
CA LEU A 238 -13.76 -8.80 -7.69
C LEU A 238 -14.84 -7.99 -8.41
N GLY A 239 -14.76 -7.98 -9.75
CA GLY A 239 -15.68 -7.27 -10.62
C GLY A 239 -16.95 -8.06 -10.91
N ASP A 240 -17.29 -8.14 -12.20
CA ASP A 240 -18.39 -8.98 -12.70
C ASP A 240 -18.24 -10.43 -12.21
N PRO A 241 -19.27 -11.02 -11.57
CA PRO A 241 -19.16 -12.35 -10.94
C PRO A 241 -18.77 -13.47 -11.89
N ASP A 242 -19.36 -13.49 -13.10
CA ASP A 242 -19.12 -14.55 -14.08
C ASP A 242 -17.70 -14.45 -14.64
N GLN A 243 -17.27 -13.25 -15.03
CA GLN A 243 -15.90 -13.04 -15.49
C GLN A 243 -14.87 -13.27 -14.39
N THR A 244 -15.16 -12.84 -13.15
CA THR A 244 -14.26 -13.03 -12.00
C THR A 244 -14.07 -14.51 -11.70
N GLN A 245 -15.13 -15.31 -11.78
CA GLN A 245 -15.05 -16.76 -11.59
C GLN A 245 -14.15 -17.41 -12.66
N VAL A 246 -14.32 -17.05 -13.94
CA VAL A 246 -13.49 -17.58 -15.03
C VAL A 246 -12.02 -17.16 -14.89
N ARG A 247 -11.76 -15.89 -14.56
CA ARG A 247 -10.40 -15.37 -14.29
C ARG A 247 -9.76 -16.07 -13.10
N LEU A 248 -10.52 -16.29 -12.02
CA LEU A 248 -10.02 -17.01 -10.85
C LEU A 248 -9.63 -18.44 -11.23
N GLN A 249 -10.46 -19.15 -11.98
CA GLN A 249 -10.14 -20.51 -12.44
C GLN A 249 -8.86 -20.52 -13.30
N THR A 250 -8.75 -19.59 -14.24
CA THR A 250 -7.55 -19.41 -15.09
C THR A 250 -6.30 -19.16 -14.23
N PHE A 251 -6.39 -18.23 -13.28
CA PHE A 251 -5.31 -17.92 -12.36
C PHE A 251 -4.91 -19.14 -11.52
N LEU A 252 -5.88 -19.92 -11.03
CA LEU A 252 -5.63 -21.11 -10.23
C LEU A 252 -4.95 -22.24 -11.01
N ASP A 253 -5.28 -22.40 -12.30
CA ASP A 253 -4.75 -23.47 -13.15
C ASP A 253 -3.35 -23.16 -13.70
N GLN A 254 -2.99 -21.88 -13.82
CA GLN A 254 -1.68 -21.46 -14.29
C GLN A 254 -0.61 -21.50 -13.20
N THR A 255 0.14 -22.59 -13.11
CA THR A 255 1.18 -22.80 -12.09
C THR A 255 2.31 -21.77 -12.13
N GLN A 256 2.54 -21.13 -13.28
CA GLN A 256 3.54 -20.07 -13.47
C GLN A 256 3.11 -18.71 -12.92
N LEU A 257 1.84 -18.51 -12.53
CA LEU A 257 1.37 -17.24 -11.98
C LEU A 257 1.41 -17.26 -10.45
N GLY A 258 1.91 -16.17 -9.86
CA GLY A 258 1.92 -15.95 -8.41
C GLY A 258 0.93 -14.89 -7.96
N ILE A 259 0.68 -13.88 -8.78
CA ILE A 259 -0.16 -12.72 -8.44
C ILE A 259 -1.05 -12.32 -9.61
N TRP A 260 -2.30 -12.00 -9.29
CA TRP A 260 -3.22 -11.29 -10.19
C TRP A 260 -3.67 -9.97 -9.53
N THR A 261 -3.48 -8.85 -10.22
CA THR A 261 -3.84 -7.50 -9.75
C THR A 261 -4.74 -6.79 -10.76
N ALA A 262 -5.40 -5.71 -10.33
CA ALA A 262 -6.16 -4.84 -11.23
C ALA A 262 -5.28 -4.20 -12.32
N ASP A 263 -5.90 -3.79 -13.42
CA ASP A 263 -5.21 -3.11 -14.52
C ASP A 263 -4.55 -1.79 -14.07
N HIS A 264 -3.41 -1.49 -14.71
CA HIS A 264 -2.56 -0.35 -14.42
C HIS A 264 -2.01 -0.30 -12.99
N GLN A 265 -1.96 -1.43 -12.29
CA GLN A 265 -1.38 -1.56 -10.95
C GLN A 265 -0.06 -2.31 -10.93
N LEU A 266 0.35 -2.92 -12.03
CA LEU A 266 1.68 -3.50 -12.15
C LEU A 266 2.68 -2.39 -12.50
N TYR A 267 3.28 -1.77 -11.47
CA TYR A 267 4.29 -0.73 -11.67
C TYR A 267 5.61 -1.40 -12.02
N GLN A 268 6.38 -0.78 -12.92
CA GLN A 268 7.63 -1.31 -13.43
C GLN A 268 8.70 -0.23 -13.45
N GLY A 269 9.93 -0.64 -13.17
CA GLY A 269 11.12 0.22 -13.19
C GLY A 269 11.49 0.82 -11.83
N ASP A 270 12.74 1.25 -11.74
CA ASP A 270 13.39 1.87 -10.57
C ASP A 270 12.73 3.18 -10.11
N ILE A 271 12.08 3.89 -11.03
CA ILE A 271 11.42 5.17 -10.73
C ILE A 271 10.36 5.07 -9.63
N TRP A 272 9.80 3.88 -9.36
CA TRP A 272 8.75 3.65 -8.34
C TRP A 272 9.27 3.17 -6.98
N TRP A 273 10.58 2.97 -6.88
CA TRP A 273 11.22 2.43 -5.69
C TRP A 273 11.65 3.53 -4.72
N GLY A 274 12.33 4.56 -5.24
CA GLY A 274 12.70 5.75 -4.47
C GLY A 274 13.30 5.41 -3.10
N PRO A 275 12.79 5.99 -1.98
CA PRO A 275 13.33 5.75 -0.64
C PRO A 275 13.10 4.33 -0.10
N ASN A 276 12.28 3.52 -0.76
CA ASN A 276 11.95 2.17 -0.27
C ASN A 276 13.03 1.14 -0.60
N GLN A 277 13.90 1.42 -1.57
CA GLN A 277 14.85 0.45 -2.09
C GLN A 277 15.81 -0.11 -1.01
N PRO A 278 16.51 0.71 -0.20
CA PRO A 278 17.44 0.17 0.80
C PRO A 278 16.75 -0.72 1.84
N ARG A 279 15.49 -0.40 2.16
CA ARG A 279 14.68 -1.22 3.07
C ARG A 279 14.25 -2.53 2.43
N ALA A 280 13.79 -2.50 1.18
CA ALA A 280 13.43 -3.69 0.44
C ALA A 280 14.62 -4.65 0.31
N GLU A 281 15.81 -4.12 0.02
CA GLU A 281 17.06 -4.89 0.00
C GLU A 281 17.34 -5.57 1.36
N THR A 282 17.23 -4.81 2.46
CA THR A 282 17.39 -5.34 3.82
C THR A 282 16.40 -6.47 4.12
N LEU A 283 15.15 -6.35 3.67
CA LEU A 283 14.12 -7.38 3.87
C LEU A 283 14.43 -8.64 3.06
N LEU A 284 14.82 -8.49 1.79
CA LEU A 284 15.17 -9.60 0.90
C LEU A 284 16.42 -10.35 1.39
N ASP A 285 17.41 -9.63 1.94
CA ASP A 285 18.59 -10.23 2.55
C ASP A 285 18.26 -11.13 3.75
N ARG A 286 17.19 -10.83 4.53
CA ARG A 286 16.77 -11.68 5.66
C ARG A 286 16.43 -13.11 5.27
N ILE A 287 15.99 -13.31 4.03
CA ILE A 287 15.63 -14.63 3.48
C ILE A 287 16.63 -15.10 2.41
N GLY A 288 17.80 -14.46 2.33
CA GLY A 288 18.85 -14.83 1.39
C GLY A 288 18.52 -14.57 -0.08
N GLN A 289 17.51 -13.75 -0.38
CA GLN A 289 17.08 -13.47 -1.74
C GLN A 289 17.87 -12.30 -2.32
N ARG A 290 18.88 -12.62 -3.13
CA ARG A 290 19.76 -11.62 -3.77
C ARG A 290 19.58 -11.52 -5.29
N ASN A 291 18.86 -12.48 -5.88
CA ASN A 291 18.68 -12.62 -7.33
C ASN A 291 17.26 -12.23 -7.75
N TRP A 292 16.82 -11.03 -7.40
CA TRP A 292 15.49 -10.51 -7.73
C TRP A 292 15.45 -9.71 -9.05
N GLY A 293 16.57 -9.69 -9.78
CA GLY A 293 16.68 -9.17 -11.15
C GLY A 293 16.58 -7.65 -11.28
N ALA A 294 16.89 -7.11 -12.46
CA ALA A 294 16.67 -5.69 -12.78
C ALA A 294 15.18 -5.34 -12.97
N ASN A 295 14.30 -6.36 -12.96
CA ASN A 295 12.87 -6.18 -13.15
C ASN A 295 12.19 -5.78 -11.83
N LEU A 296 12.21 -4.48 -11.56
CA LEU A 296 11.67 -3.85 -10.36
C LEU A 296 10.13 -3.72 -10.39
N ALA A 297 9.45 -4.73 -10.92
CA ALA A 297 8.00 -4.75 -11.09
C ALA A 297 7.27 -5.22 -9.84
N PHE A 298 6.19 -4.54 -9.43
CA PHE A 298 5.41 -4.92 -8.25
C PHE A 298 3.93 -4.50 -8.36
N PRO A 299 3.01 -5.22 -7.70
CA PRO A 299 1.59 -4.84 -7.66
C PRO A 299 1.38 -3.72 -6.64
N ALA A 300 1.15 -2.51 -7.15
CA ALA A 300 0.83 -1.35 -6.32
C ALA A 300 -0.62 -1.40 -5.81
N GLY A 301 -0.88 -0.75 -4.67
CA GLY A 301 -2.24 -0.58 -4.18
C GLY A 301 -2.72 -1.67 -3.24
N SER A 302 -1.98 -2.77 -3.09
CA SER A 302 -2.19 -3.78 -2.04
C SER A 302 -3.57 -4.47 -2.09
N ILE A 303 -4.13 -4.56 -3.31
CA ILE A 303 -5.37 -5.25 -3.66
C ILE A 303 -5.04 -6.21 -4.81
N TYR A 304 -5.03 -7.52 -4.53
CA TYR A 304 -4.59 -8.54 -5.47
C TYR A 304 -4.97 -9.95 -5.00
N TRP A 305 -4.98 -10.90 -5.93
CA TRP A 305 -4.89 -12.33 -5.65
C TRP A 305 -3.44 -12.78 -5.56
N ILE A 306 -3.12 -13.66 -4.61
CA ILE A 306 -1.77 -14.17 -4.36
C ILE A 306 -1.78 -15.67 -4.08
N LYS A 307 -0.78 -16.40 -4.60
CA LYS A 307 -0.63 -17.85 -4.37
C LYS A 307 0.21 -18.18 -3.14
N PRO A 308 0.01 -19.37 -2.53
CA PRO A 308 0.71 -19.81 -1.32
C PRO A 308 2.22 -19.76 -1.37
N ALA A 309 2.83 -20.06 -2.52
CA ALA A 309 4.29 -20.02 -2.69
C ALA A 309 4.88 -18.66 -2.27
N LEU A 310 4.17 -17.56 -2.54
CA LEU A 310 4.56 -16.22 -2.10
C LEU A 310 4.24 -15.95 -0.64
N LEU A 311 3.14 -16.48 -0.11
CA LEU A 311 2.82 -16.40 1.32
C LEU A 311 3.91 -17.07 2.16
N THR A 312 4.47 -18.19 1.71
CA THR A 312 5.60 -18.86 2.36
C THR A 312 6.85 -17.97 2.39
N GLN A 313 7.14 -17.25 1.30
CA GLN A 313 8.26 -16.30 1.29
C GLN A 313 8.03 -15.12 2.25
N ILE A 314 6.81 -14.58 2.31
CA ILE A 314 6.45 -13.52 3.26
C ILE A 314 6.58 -14.03 4.70
N GLN A 315 6.12 -15.25 4.99
CA GLN A 315 6.24 -15.88 6.30
C GLN A 315 7.71 -16.06 6.71
N ALA A 316 8.58 -16.41 5.76
CA ALA A 316 10.01 -16.60 6.01
C ALA A 316 10.73 -15.31 6.47
N LEU A 317 10.21 -14.13 6.13
CA LEU A 317 10.72 -12.84 6.61
C LEU A 317 10.54 -12.67 8.13
N LYS A 318 9.61 -13.43 8.73
CA LYS A 318 9.27 -13.40 10.17
C LYS A 318 9.03 -11.98 10.70
N LEU A 319 8.39 -11.15 9.89
CA LEU A 319 8.10 -9.77 10.27
C LEU A 319 7.09 -9.75 11.43
N THR A 320 7.39 -8.92 12.42
CA THR A 320 6.56 -8.68 13.60
C THR A 320 6.16 -7.22 13.67
N ALA A 321 5.30 -6.84 14.62
CA ALA A 321 4.97 -5.43 14.85
C ALA A 321 6.23 -4.55 15.10
N GLN A 322 7.29 -5.12 15.66
CA GLN A 322 8.54 -4.40 15.94
C GLN A 322 9.35 -4.08 14.69
N ASP A 323 9.04 -4.67 13.52
CA ASP A 323 9.73 -4.36 12.26
C ASP A 323 9.15 -3.15 11.52
N PHE A 324 8.00 -2.65 11.97
CA PHE A 324 7.32 -1.51 11.39
C PHE A 324 7.59 -0.24 12.20
N GLU A 325 7.62 0.88 11.50
CA GLU A 325 7.78 2.20 12.08
C GLU A 325 6.47 2.67 12.75
N PRO A 326 6.53 3.48 13.81
CA PRO A 326 5.35 4.11 14.39
C PRO A 326 4.54 4.90 13.34
N GLU A 327 3.20 4.86 13.44
CA GLU A 327 2.29 5.56 12.50
C GLU A 327 2.27 7.08 12.75
N GLN A 328 3.36 7.77 12.38
CA GLN A 328 3.55 9.21 12.57
C GLN A 328 3.40 10.00 11.25
N ALA A 329 2.39 9.62 10.47
CA ALA A 329 1.98 10.28 9.22
C ALA A 329 3.03 10.34 8.09
N LEU A 330 4.04 9.45 8.11
CA LEU A 330 4.92 9.24 6.96
C LEU A 330 4.11 8.75 5.76
N VAL A 331 4.38 9.29 4.57
CA VAL A 331 3.63 8.95 3.35
C VAL A 331 4.29 7.89 2.48
N ASP A 332 5.61 7.68 2.65
CA ASP A 332 6.41 6.71 1.90
C ASP A 332 7.70 6.36 2.68
N GLY A 333 8.48 5.37 2.22
CA GLY A 333 9.79 5.04 2.80
C GLY A 333 9.71 4.26 4.12
N THR A 334 8.62 3.53 4.34
CA THR A 334 8.39 2.70 5.54
C THR A 334 8.46 1.20 5.20
N THR A 335 8.58 0.33 6.20
CA THR A 335 8.54 -1.13 6.02
C THR A 335 7.30 -1.59 5.26
N ALA A 336 6.13 -0.99 5.50
CA ALA A 336 4.90 -1.33 4.77
C ALA A 336 5.04 -1.05 3.26
N HIS A 337 5.56 0.11 2.87
CA HIS A 337 5.76 0.45 1.47
C HIS A 337 6.87 -0.39 0.83
N ALA A 338 7.97 -0.64 1.55
CA ALA A 338 9.03 -1.54 1.11
C ALA A 338 8.49 -2.95 0.84
N MET A 339 7.60 -3.47 1.69
CA MET A 339 6.97 -4.78 1.49
C MET A 339 6.11 -4.87 0.22
N GLU A 340 5.42 -3.78 -0.18
CA GLU A 340 4.73 -3.75 -1.47
C GLU A 340 5.69 -3.99 -2.65
N ARG A 341 6.92 -3.46 -2.58
CA ARG A 341 7.96 -3.62 -3.62
C ARG A 341 8.58 -5.01 -3.57
N VAL A 342 8.89 -5.48 -2.36
CA VAL A 342 9.44 -6.82 -2.09
C VAL A 342 8.57 -7.91 -2.71
N LEU A 343 7.24 -7.75 -2.69
CA LEU A 343 6.33 -8.75 -3.25
C LEU A 343 6.61 -9.08 -4.73
N GLY A 344 6.98 -8.07 -5.52
CA GLY A 344 7.41 -8.25 -6.90
C GLY A 344 8.71 -9.05 -7.03
N CYS A 345 9.69 -8.74 -6.19
CA CYS A 345 10.94 -9.47 -6.09
C CYS A 345 10.74 -10.93 -5.67
N LEU A 346 9.81 -11.20 -4.74
CA LEU A 346 9.46 -12.56 -4.33
C LEU A 346 8.83 -13.36 -5.47
N ALA A 347 7.98 -12.72 -6.30
CA ALA A 347 7.45 -13.34 -7.51
C ALA A 347 8.58 -13.77 -8.46
N ILE A 348 9.52 -12.87 -8.75
CA ILE A 348 10.67 -13.18 -9.61
C ILE A 348 11.54 -14.29 -9.01
N ALA A 349 11.87 -14.19 -7.71
CA ALA A 349 12.72 -15.15 -7.02
C ALA A 349 12.12 -16.56 -6.96
N THR A 350 10.78 -16.67 -6.97
CA THR A 350 10.05 -17.95 -7.01
C THR A 350 9.75 -18.43 -8.44
N GLY A 351 10.18 -17.68 -9.47
CA GLY A 351 9.88 -18.00 -10.88
C GLY A 351 8.42 -17.77 -11.26
N LEU A 352 7.68 -16.98 -10.47
CA LEU A 352 6.25 -16.72 -10.66
C LEU A 352 6.00 -15.36 -11.33
N GLY A 353 5.04 -15.35 -12.24
CA GLY A 353 4.57 -14.15 -12.93
C GLY A 353 3.54 -13.36 -12.15
N ILE A 354 3.48 -12.06 -12.46
CA ILE A 354 2.41 -11.15 -12.04
C ILE A 354 1.60 -10.80 -13.29
N ARG A 355 0.28 -10.80 -13.17
CA ARG A 355 -0.63 -10.43 -14.26
C ARG A 355 -1.63 -9.38 -13.82
N GLU A 356 -1.93 -8.48 -14.75
CA GLU A 356 -3.07 -7.59 -14.67
C GLU A 356 -4.32 -8.29 -15.23
N THR A 357 -5.50 -7.81 -14.86
CA THR A 357 -6.81 -8.41 -15.22
C THR A 357 -6.98 -8.62 -16.71
N HIS A 358 -6.68 -7.62 -17.54
CA HIS A 358 -6.81 -7.74 -19.00
C HIS A 358 -5.92 -8.84 -19.61
N GLN A 359 -4.82 -9.18 -18.95
CA GLN A 359 -3.91 -10.23 -19.42
C GLN A 359 -4.47 -11.62 -19.17
N LEU A 360 -5.29 -11.79 -18.13
CA LEU A 360 -6.06 -13.04 -17.93
C LEU A 360 -7.17 -13.17 -18.97
N ASP A 361 -7.77 -12.05 -19.39
CA ASP A 361 -8.83 -12.04 -20.41
C ASP A 361 -8.31 -12.35 -21.82
N ALA A 362 -7.15 -11.80 -22.19
CA ALA A 362 -6.53 -12.06 -23.48
C ALA A 362 -6.22 -13.56 -23.69
N GLU A 363 -6.00 -14.29 -22.60
CA GLU A 363 -5.73 -15.73 -22.61
C GLU A 363 -7.02 -16.57 -22.62
N LEU A 364 -8.19 -15.95 -22.38
CA LEU A 364 -9.53 -16.52 -22.55
C LEU A 364 -10.10 -16.34 -23.96
N ALA A 365 -9.49 -15.50 -24.79
CA ALA A 365 -9.90 -15.33 -26.18
C ALA A 365 -9.65 -16.63 -26.96
N PRO A 366 -10.59 -17.10 -27.81
CA PRO A 366 -10.35 -18.26 -28.66
C PRO A 366 -9.12 -18.00 -29.52
N ARG A 367 -8.14 -18.91 -29.48
CA ARG A 367 -6.96 -18.82 -30.36
C ARG A 367 -7.46 -18.74 -31.80
N PRO A 368 -6.98 -17.81 -32.63
CA PRO A 368 -7.34 -17.80 -34.04
C PRO A 368 -7.00 -19.18 -34.60
N GLU A 369 -7.99 -19.83 -35.21
CA GLU A 369 -7.78 -21.08 -35.93
C GLU A 369 -6.62 -20.86 -36.90
N THR A 370 -5.54 -21.61 -36.70
CA THR A 370 -4.45 -21.67 -37.67
C THR A 370 -5.08 -22.13 -38.98
N GLN A 371 -5.26 -21.19 -39.91
CA GLN A 371 -5.63 -21.51 -41.28
C GLN A 371 -4.49 -22.36 -41.84
N SER A 372 -4.77 -23.65 -41.98
CA SER A 372 -3.93 -24.69 -42.56
C SER A 372 -3.64 -24.45 -44.03
#